data_AF-A0A7R6W8U7-F1
#
_entry.id   AF-A0A7R6W8U7-F1
#
_cell.length_a   1.000
_cell.length_b   1.000
_cell.length_c   1.000
_cell.angle_alpha   90.00
_cell.angle_beta   90.00
_cell.angle_gamma   90.00
#
_symmetry.space_group_name_H-M   'P 1'
#
loop_
_entity.id
_entity.type
_entity.pdbx_description
1 polymer ?
#
loop_
_entity_poly.entity_id
_entity_poly.type
_entity_poly.pdbx_seq_one_letter_code
_entity_poly.pdbx_strand_id
1 'polypeptide(L)'
;METIIYGLGYFVTGLLAIYVFFWVLYQILNLEAEPVIQAEDMPKLKPLPIPTNKQKTIFHKLAIFLIDVRKWEVVEDWHYVLNDETTFVIPSGYQFDGASIPRIFWAILSPTGILLIPGLLHDYAYEHDQLMQLNSKGSLVPYEKNAGKDFWDNLFRKIGNKVNGIYFINTIAWFAVSKFGGSTWNEYRK
;
A
#
# COMPACT_ATOMS: atom_id res chain seq x y z
N MET A 1 -21.75 -31.28 18.14
CA MET A 1 -21.18 -31.16 16.78
C MET A 1 -22.13 -30.37 15.89
N GLU A 2 -23.39 -30.78 15.79
CA GLU A 2 -24.43 -30.06 15.03
C GLU A 2 -24.60 -28.59 15.44
N THR A 3 -24.65 -28.28 16.73
CA THR A 3 -24.75 -26.88 17.21
C THR A 3 -23.59 -26.00 16.75
N ILE A 4 -22.38 -26.55 16.66
CA ILE A 4 -21.20 -25.83 16.17
C ILE A 4 -21.31 -25.60 14.65
N ILE A 5 -21.77 -26.60 13.91
CA ILE A 5 -21.99 -26.51 12.46
C ILE A 5 -23.06 -25.47 12.14
N TYR A 6 -24.20 -25.50 12.84
CA TYR A 6 -25.25 -24.49 12.68
C TYR A 6 -24.77 -23.10 13.09
N GLY A 7 -24.04 -22.98 14.20
CA GLY A 7 -23.44 -21.72 14.64
C GLY A 7 -22.50 -21.12 13.58
N LEU A 8 -21.62 -21.93 12.99
CA LEU A 8 -20.76 -21.51 11.89
C LEU A 8 -21.56 -21.13 10.64
N GLY A 9 -22.60 -21.90 10.31
CA GLY A 9 -23.50 -21.62 9.19
C GLY A 9 -24.18 -20.26 9.31
N TYR A 10 -24.73 -19.94 10.49
CA TYR A 10 -25.33 -18.63 10.76
C TYR A 10 -24.31 -17.50 10.69
N PHE A 11 -23.09 -17.72 11.20
CA PHE A 11 -22.02 -16.74 11.14
C PHE A 11 -21.63 -16.41 9.69
N VAL A 12 -21.38 -17.42 8.86
CA VAL A 12 -21.02 -17.23 7.44
C VAL A 12 -22.17 -16.58 6.67
N THR A 13 -23.41 -17.02 6.91
CA THR A 13 -24.59 -16.42 6.28
C THR A 13 -24.76 -14.95 6.69
N GLY A 14 -24.50 -14.61 7.95
CA GLY A 14 -24.50 -13.24 8.44
C GLY A 14 -23.44 -12.37 7.76
N LEU A 15 -22.20 -12.86 7.60
CA LEU A 15 -21.15 -12.15 6.86
C LEU A 15 -21.54 -11.91 5.39
N LEU A 16 -22.13 -12.90 4.73
CA LEU A 16 -22.63 -12.77 3.36
C LEU A 16 -23.76 -11.73 3.27
N ALA A 17 -24.70 -11.75 4.22
CA ALA A 17 -25.79 -10.78 4.26
C ALA A 17 -25.26 -9.34 4.44
N ILE A 18 -24.27 -9.14 5.31
CA ILE A 18 -23.59 -7.84 5.48
C ILE A 18 -22.91 -7.40 4.18
N TYR A 19 -22.18 -8.30 3.52
CA TYR A 19 -21.53 -8.01 2.24
C TYR A 19 -22.53 -7.60 1.16
N VAL A 20 -23.62 -8.35 1.00
CA VAL A 20 -24.69 -8.04 0.04
C VAL A 20 -25.35 -6.70 0.38
N PHE A 21 -25.59 -6.41 1.66
CA PHE A 21 -26.11 -5.13 2.11
C PHE A 21 -25.22 -3.97 1.68
N PHE A 22 -23.90 -4.03 1.95
CA PHE A 22 -22.96 -2.99 1.53
C PHE A 22 -22.84 -2.89 0.01
N TRP A 23 -22.93 -4.01 -0.71
CA TRP A 23 -22.94 -4.01 -2.17
C TRP A 23 -24.17 -3.29 -2.74
N VAL A 24 -25.37 -3.59 -2.24
CA VAL A 24 -26.60 -2.87 -2.63
C VAL A 24 -26.51 -1.40 -2.25
N LEU A 25 -26.04 -1.09 -1.04
CA LEU A 25 -25.84 0.27 -0.57
C LEU A 25 -24.88 1.03 -1.51
N TYR A 26 -23.78 0.42 -1.92
CA TYR A 26 -22.82 1.00 -2.87
C TYR A 26 -23.48 1.34 -4.22
N GLN A 27 -24.34 0.46 -4.75
CA GLN A 27 -25.08 0.73 -5.99
C GLN A 27 -26.07 1.89 -5.84
N ILE A 28 -26.74 2.01 -4.70
CA ILE A 28 -27.73 3.08 -4.44
C ILE A 28 -27.03 4.43 -4.24
N LEU A 29 -25.88 4.44 -3.56
CA LEU A 29 -25.19 5.68 -3.19
C LEU A 29 -24.52 6.40 -4.38
N ASN A 30 -24.49 5.78 -5.58
CA ASN A 30 -23.93 6.32 -6.83
C ASN A 30 -22.80 7.34 -6.58
N LEU A 31 -21.69 6.84 -6.04
CA LEU A 31 -20.58 7.64 -5.53
C LEU A 31 -19.82 8.31 -6.70
N GLU A 32 -20.43 9.31 -7.32
CA GLU A 32 -19.80 10.25 -8.26
C GLU A 32 -18.94 11.24 -7.45
N ALA A 33 -17.87 10.73 -6.86
CA ALA A 33 -16.87 11.54 -6.17
C ALA A 33 -15.67 11.72 -7.10
N GLU A 34 -15.23 12.97 -7.26
CA GLU A 34 -13.97 13.25 -7.96
C GLU A 34 -12.79 12.71 -7.13
N PRO A 35 -11.89 11.93 -7.74
CA PRO A 35 -10.73 11.43 -7.02
C PRO A 35 -9.74 12.57 -6.74
N VAL A 36 -9.05 12.49 -5.60
CA VAL A 36 -8.01 13.47 -5.22
C VAL A 36 -6.83 13.46 -6.20
N ILE A 37 -6.53 12.29 -6.76
CA ILE A 37 -5.50 12.09 -7.80
C ILE A 37 -6.23 11.69 -9.07
N GLN A 38 -6.07 12.47 -10.13
CA GLN A 38 -6.67 12.17 -11.42
C GLN A 38 -6.03 10.94 -12.04
N ALA A 39 -6.73 10.27 -12.96
CA ALA A 39 -6.25 9.05 -13.58
C ALA A 39 -4.93 9.25 -14.32
N GLU A 40 -4.71 10.44 -14.88
CA GLU A 40 -3.52 10.85 -15.61
C GLU A 40 -2.31 11.05 -14.68
N ASP A 41 -2.56 11.39 -13.40
CA ASP A 41 -1.53 11.63 -12.39
C ASP A 41 -1.18 10.37 -11.59
N MET A 42 -1.80 9.23 -11.90
CA MET A 42 -1.49 7.95 -11.27
C MET A 42 -0.13 7.41 -11.75
N PRO A 43 0.65 6.73 -10.87
CA PRO A 43 1.91 6.16 -11.27
C PRO A 43 1.71 5.08 -12.34
N LYS A 44 2.51 5.13 -13.41
CA LYS A 44 2.54 4.05 -14.41
C LYS A 44 3.40 2.92 -13.89
N LEU A 45 2.75 1.80 -13.59
CA LEU A 45 3.37 0.65 -12.95
C LEU A 45 3.44 -0.56 -13.88
N LYS A 46 4.60 -1.21 -13.91
CA LYS A 46 4.81 -2.48 -14.60
C LYS A 46 4.92 -3.62 -13.58
N PRO A 47 4.06 -4.65 -13.66
CA PRO A 47 4.17 -5.80 -12.75
C PRO A 47 5.42 -6.62 -13.07
N LEU A 48 6.17 -6.99 -12.03
CA LEU A 48 7.31 -7.90 -12.15
C LEU A 48 6.87 -9.36 -12.04
N PRO A 49 7.47 -10.28 -12.82
CA PRO A 49 7.08 -11.68 -12.82
C PRO A 49 7.51 -12.36 -11.52
N ILE A 50 6.59 -13.11 -10.90
CA ILE A 50 6.92 -13.99 -9.78
C ILE A 50 7.48 -15.30 -10.34
N PRO A 51 8.70 -15.73 -9.97
CA PRO A 51 9.34 -16.91 -10.56
C PRO A 51 8.76 -18.22 -9.99
N THR A 52 7.49 -18.53 -10.24
CA THR A 52 6.82 -19.71 -9.68
C THR A 52 7.12 -21.00 -10.45
N ASN A 53 7.15 -20.96 -11.79
CA ASN A 53 7.20 -22.19 -12.60
C ASN A 53 8.52 -22.96 -12.45
N LYS A 54 9.66 -22.24 -12.43
CA LYS A 54 11.02 -22.80 -12.41
C LYS A 54 11.51 -23.23 -11.01
N GLN A 55 10.62 -23.31 -10.02
CA GLN A 55 10.99 -23.70 -8.66
C GLN A 55 11.21 -25.20 -8.52
N LYS A 56 12.17 -25.55 -7.64
CA LYS A 56 12.69 -26.92 -7.48
C LYS A 56 11.65 -27.93 -7.02
N THR A 57 10.71 -27.54 -6.14
CA THR A 57 9.71 -28.46 -5.58
C THR A 57 8.34 -27.82 -5.48
N ILE A 58 7.29 -28.65 -5.33
CA ILE A 58 5.90 -28.20 -5.11
C ILE A 58 5.80 -27.37 -3.81
N PHE A 59 6.55 -27.73 -2.76
CA PHE A 59 6.58 -26.94 -1.52
C PHE A 59 7.11 -25.52 -1.73
N HIS A 60 8.12 -25.32 -2.59
CA HIS A 60 8.59 -23.96 -2.93
C HIS A 60 7.50 -23.19 -3.67
N LYS A 61 6.77 -23.85 -4.59
CA LYS A 61 5.65 -23.22 -5.30
C LYS A 61 4.54 -22.81 -4.34
N LEU A 62 4.20 -23.67 -3.37
CA LEU A 62 3.22 -23.36 -2.31
C LEU A 62 3.70 -22.24 -1.39
N ALA A 63 4.97 -22.23 -1.00
CA ALA A 63 5.54 -21.16 -0.18
C ALA A 63 5.48 -19.81 -0.91
N ILE A 64 5.85 -19.76 -2.19
CA ILE A 64 5.70 -18.56 -3.04
C ILE A 64 4.24 -18.15 -3.13
N PHE A 65 3.34 -19.10 -3.39
CA PHE A 65 1.91 -18.81 -3.46
C PHE A 65 1.36 -18.18 -2.17
N LEU A 66 1.83 -18.62 -1.00
CA LEU A 66 1.36 -18.14 0.30
C LEU A 66 2.04 -16.85 0.75
N ILE A 67 3.35 -16.71 0.51
CA ILE A 67 4.19 -15.68 1.14
C ILE A 67 4.59 -14.57 0.16
N ASP A 68 4.93 -14.92 -1.08
CA ASP A 68 5.57 -13.99 -2.00
C ASP A 68 4.56 -12.94 -2.53
N VAL A 69 5.07 -11.73 -2.70
CA VAL A 69 4.30 -10.55 -3.11
C VAL A 69 4.78 -10.09 -4.47
N ARG A 70 3.83 -9.73 -5.34
CA ARG A 70 4.19 -9.16 -6.62
C ARG A 70 4.81 -7.79 -6.41
N LYS A 71 6.02 -7.63 -6.93
CA LYS A 71 6.69 -6.33 -7.03
C LYS A 71 6.24 -5.58 -8.28
N TRP A 72 6.35 -4.26 -8.22
CA TRP A 72 5.99 -3.34 -9.28
C TRP A 72 7.17 -2.43 -9.56
N GLU A 73 7.34 -2.05 -10.82
CA GLU A 73 8.35 -1.11 -11.27
C GLU A 73 7.68 0.16 -11.77
N VAL A 74 8.15 1.31 -11.31
CA VAL A 74 7.74 2.63 -11.79
C VAL A 74 8.32 2.86 -13.18
N VAL A 75 7.47 3.05 -14.19
CA VAL A 75 7.89 3.07 -15.60
C VAL A 75 8.48 4.42 -16.02
N GLU A 76 7.97 5.50 -15.44
CA GLU A 76 8.38 6.88 -15.71
C GLU A 76 8.45 7.66 -14.40
N ASP A 77 9.27 8.72 -14.35
CA ASP A 77 9.39 9.55 -13.16
C ASP A 77 8.01 10.04 -12.73
N TRP A 78 7.60 9.66 -11.53
CA TRP A 78 6.28 9.94 -11.02
C TRP A 78 6.31 11.08 -10.02
N HIS A 79 5.45 12.07 -10.24
CA HIS A 79 5.39 13.30 -9.45
C HIS A 79 4.12 13.30 -8.58
N TYR A 80 4.31 13.43 -7.27
CA TYR A 80 3.20 13.49 -6.32
C TYR A 80 3.17 14.84 -5.60
N VAL A 81 2.07 15.58 -5.75
CA VAL A 81 1.89 16.90 -5.13
C VAL A 81 1.28 16.76 -3.72
N LEU A 82 2.12 16.91 -2.68
CA LEU A 82 1.67 16.86 -1.29
C LEU A 82 0.96 18.15 -0.87
N ASN A 83 1.41 19.29 -1.34
CA ASN A 83 0.82 20.63 -1.16
C ASN A 83 1.45 21.58 -2.19
N ASP A 84 1.06 22.86 -2.16
CA ASP A 84 1.51 23.88 -3.12
C ASP A 84 3.05 24.09 -3.14
N GLU A 85 3.76 23.63 -2.11
CA GLU A 85 5.20 23.83 -1.94
C GLU A 85 6.03 22.54 -2.08
N THR A 86 5.41 21.36 -1.97
CA THR A 86 6.11 20.07 -1.90
C THR A 86 5.56 19.11 -2.94
N THR A 87 6.38 18.85 -3.96
CA THR A 87 6.14 17.79 -4.94
C THR A 87 7.21 16.72 -4.78
N PHE A 88 6.82 15.51 -4.39
CA PHE A 88 7.70 14.36 -4.33
C PHE A 88 7.91 13.75 -5.71
N VAL A 89 9.09 13.18 -5.93
CA VAL A 89 9.45 12.50 -7.17
C VAL A 89 9.94 11.10 -6.85
N ILE A 90 9.30 10.10 -7.49
CA ILE A 90 9.78 8.72 -7.49
C ILE A 90 10.40 8.47 -8.86
N PRO A 91 11.70 8.13 -8.93
CA PRO A 91 12.38 7.93 -10.20
C PRO A 91 11.88 6.67 -10.91
N SER A 92 11.89 6.73 -12.24
CA SER A 92 11.72 5.58 -13.11
C SER A 92 12.70 4.46 -12.78
N GLY A 93 12.25 3.22 -12.93
CA GLY A 93 12.98 2.02 -12.55
C GLY A 93 12.92 1.67 -11.06
N TYR A 94 12.32 2.51 -10.21
CA TYR A 94 12.12 2.16 -8.80
C TYR A 94 11.20 0.96 -8.66
N GLN A 95 11.60 -0.02 -7.85
CA GLN A 95 10.85 -1.25 -7.62
C GLN A 95 10.35 -1.32 -6.18
N PHE A 96 9.07 -1.63 -6.01
CA PHE A 96 8.41 -1.63 -4.71
C PHE A 96 7.39 -2.77 -4.59
N ASP A 97 6.97 -3.11 -3.36
CA ASP A 97 5.99 -4.17 -3.10
C ASP A 97 4.68 -3.66 -2.48
N GLY A 98 4.62 -2.36 -2.18
CA GLY A 98 3.41 -1.60 -1.87
C GLY A 98 3.16 -1.45 -0.38
N ALA A 99 3.37 -2.50 0.40
CA ALA A 99 3.34 -2.41 1.85
C ALA A 99 3.90 -3.68 2.51
N SER A 100 4.80 -3.49 3.48
CA SER A 100 5.27 -4.52 4.41
C SER A 100 4.21 -4.94 5.44
N ILE A 101 3.00 -5.31 4.98
CA ILE A 101 1.87 -5.75 5.81
C ILE A 101 1.62 -7.25 5.55
N PRO A 102 1.47 -8.08 6.60
CA PRO A 102 1.15 -9.49 6.42
C PRO A 102 -0.14 -9.72 5.61
N ARG A 103 -0.12 -10.66 4.66
CA ARG A 103 -1.22 -10.95 3.73
C ARG A 103 -2.59 -11.21 4.38
N ILE A 104 -2.62 -11.72 5.61
CA ILE A 104 -3.86 -11.93 6.35
C ILE A 104 -4.66 -10.63 6.55
N PHE A 105 -3.98 -9.48 6.61
CA PHE A 105 -4.61 -8.18 6.74
C PHE A 105 -5.05 -7.58 5.41
N TRP A 106 -4.64 -8.14 4.26
CA TRP A 106 -4.91 -7.55 2.94
C TRP A 106 -6.37 -7.58 2.51
N ALA A 107 -7.20 -8.42 3.16
CA ALA A 107 -8.64 -8.37 2.99
C ALA A 107 -9.22 -6.97 3.33
N ILE A 108 -8.52 -6.22 4.20
CA ILE A 108 -8.91 -4.87 4.64
C ILE A 108 -7.88 -3.83 4.16
N LEU A 109 -6.60 -4.20 4.14
CA LEU A 109 -5.44 -3.34 3.87
C LEU A 109 -4.73 -3.79 2.60
N SER A 110 -5.42 -3.74 1.46
CA SER A 110 -4.83 -4.13 0.17
C SER A 110 -3.72 -3.15 -0.24
N PRO A 111 -2.48 -3.63 -0.49
CA PRO A 111 -1.37 -2.78 -0.95
C PRO A 111 -1.63 -2.09 -2.29
N THR A 112 -2.39 -2.74 -3.19
CA THR A 112 -2.73 -2.17 -4.50
C THR A 112 -4.06 -1.41 -4.51
N GLY A 113 -4.77 -1.39 -3.38
CA GLY A 113 -5.98 -0.60 -3.20
C GLY A 113 -5.65 0.81 -2.70
N ILE A 114 -6.35 1.23 -1.65
CA ILE A 114 -6.19 2.55 -1.02
C ILE A 114 -4.77 2.82 -0.50
N LEU A 115 -3.96 1.77 -0.30
CA LEU A 115 -2.60 1.90 0.23
C LEU A 115 -1.54 2.10 -0.85
N LEU A 116 -1.88 2.02 -2.13
CA LEU A 116 -0.90 2.03 -3.23
C LEU A 116 -0.01 3.28 -3.22
N ILE A 117 -0.65 4.44 -3.16
CA ILE A 117 0.01 5.75 -3.20
C ILE A 117 0.85 6.02 -1.95
N PRO A 118 0.30 5.94 -0.72
CA PRO A 118 1.13 6.12 0.47
C PRO A 118 2.20 5.04 0.58
N GLY A 119 1.91 3.82 0.15
CA GLY A 119 2.82 2.67 0.13
C GLY A 119 4.04 2.87 -0.78
N LEU A 120 3.83 3.32 -2.01
CA LEU A 120 4.91 3.64 -2.95
C LEU A 120 5.89 4.68 -2.37
N LEU A 121 5.36 5.77 -1.81
CA LEU A 121 6.19 6.80 -1.19
C LEU A 121 6.87 6.29 0.09
N HIS A 122 6.18 5.47 0.88
CA HIS A 122 6.74 4.87 2.09
C HIS A 122 7.89 3.94 1.74
N ASP A 123 7.72 2.98 0.84
CA ASP A 123 8.76 2.03 0.44
C ASP A 123 10.05 2.76 0.01
N TYR A 124 9.93 3.78 -0.85
CA TYR A 124 11.08 4.57 -1.30
C TYR A 124 11.77 5.31 -0.15
N ALA A 125 10.98 5.99 0.68
CA ALA A 125 11.51 6.72 1.82
C ALA A 125 12.16 5.78 2.85
N TYR A 126 11.59 4.58 3.01
CA TYR A 126 12.07 3.56 3.92
C TYR A 126 13.42 3.02 3.48
N GLU A 127 13.56 2.71 2.19
CA GLU A 127 14.80 2.23 1.59
C GLU A 127 15.91 3.30 1.67
N HIS A 128 15.62 4.55 1.32
CA HIS A 128 16.64 5.59 1.16
C HIS A 128 16.83 6.55 2.33
N ASP A 129 15.99 6.46 3.38
CA ASP A 129 15.88 7.44 4.48
C ASP A 129 15.68 8.89 4.04
N GLN A 130 15.05 9.07 2.88
CA GLN A 130 14.77 10.38 2.28
C GLN A 130 13.75 10.21 1.17
N LEU A 131 12.98 11.27 0.92
CA LEU A 131 12.23 11.42 -0.33
C LEU A 131 12.96 12.41 -1.23
N MET A 132 12.70 12.36 -2.54
CA MET A 132 13.14 13.41 -3.45
C MET A 132 12.00 14.39 -3.64
N GLN A 133 12.27 15.69 -3.54
CA GLN A 133 11.30 16.74 -3.80
C GLN A 133 11.79 17.74 -4.85
N LEU A 134 10.88 18.34 -5.60
CA LEU A 134 11.20 19.47 -6.48
C LEU A 134 11.23 20.75 -5.65
N ASN A 135 12.32 21.52 -5.77
CA ASN A 135 12.36 22.88 -5.24
C ASN A 135 11.62 23.87 -6.17
N SER A 136 11.45 25.12 -5.73
CA SER A 136 10.84 26.19 -6.55
C SER A 136 11.61 26.51 -7.85
N LYS A 137 12.83 25.98 -8.03
CA LYS A 137 13.66 26.12 -9.22
C LYS A 137 13.62 24.86 -10.12
N GLY A 138 12.77 23.87 -9.81
CA GLY A 138 12.65 22.62 -10.55
C GLY A 138 13.80 21.63 -10.36
N SER A 139 14.71 21.87 -9.42
CA SER A 139 15.79 20.93 -9.09
C SER A 139 15.35 19.92 -8.04
N LEU A 140 15.75 18.66 -8.24
CA LEU A 140 15.55 17.59 -7.27
C LEU A 140 16.44 17.80 -6.04
N VAL A 141 15.82 18.00 -4.89
CA VAL A 141 16.49 18.09 -3.60
C VAL A 141 15.94 17.02 -2.65
N PRO A 142 16.78 16.46 -1.76
CA PRO A 142 16.32 15.50 -0.78
C PRO A 142 15.44 16.17 0.29
N TYR A 143 14.30 15.56 0.57
CA TYR A 143 13.36 15.92 1.64
C TYR A 143 13.66 15.07 2.88
N GLU A 144 13.91 15.75 4.01
CA GLU A 144 14.07 15.16 5.35
C GLU A 144 15.00 13.94 5.39
N LYS A 145 16.32 14.16 5.24
CA LYS A 145 17.31 13.07 5.33
C LYS A 145 17.45 12.54 6.74
N ASN A 146 17.53 11.21 6.88
CA ASN A 146 17.72 10.52 8.17
C ASN A 146 16.64 10.87 9.19
N ALA A 147 15.41 11.13 8.72
CA ALA A 147 14.28 11.43 9.57
C ALA A 147 13.86 10.22 10.42
N GLY A 148 14.23 9.02 9.98
CA GLY A 148 13.99 7.78 10.69
C GLY A 148 12.60 7.20 10.45
N LYS A 149 12.48 5.91 10.79
CA LYS A 149 11.30 5.08 10.58
C LYS A 149 9.99 5.75 11.00
N ASP A 150 9.93 6.29 12.22
CA ASP A 150 8.68 6.82 12.78
C ASP A 150 8.18 8.05 12.02
N PHE A 151 9.08 8.84 11.42
CA PHE A 151 8.70 9.96 10.57
C PHE A 151 8.02 9.46 9.29
N TRP A 152 8.62 8.46 8.63
CA TRP A 152 8.10 7.88 7.39
C TRP A 152 6.77 7.16 7.60
N ASP A 153 6.62 6.44 8.71
CA ASP A 153 5.35 5.82 9.10
C ASP A 153 4.25 6.87 9.30
N ASN A 154 4.55 7.99 9.96
CA ASN A 154 3.59 9.07 10.14
C ASN A 154 3.24 9.76 8.81
N LEU A 155 4.22 9.93 7.91
CA LEU A 155 4.00 10.47 6.57
C LEU A 155 3.07 9.54 5.75
N PHE A 156 3.28 8.22 5.81
CA PHE A 156 2.40 7.23 5.19
C PHE A 156 0.93 7.43 5.62
N ARG A 157 0.68 7.60 6.93
CA ARG A 157 -0.67 7.88 7.45
C ARG A 157 -1.23 9.21 6.93
N LYS A 158 -0.41 10.27 6.92
CA LYS A 158 -0.82 11.61 6.48
C LYS A 158 -1.22 11.60 4.99
N ILE A 159 -0.43 10.94 4.15
CA ILE A 159 -0.71 10.81 2.71
C ILE A 159 -1.96 9.95 2.50
N GLY A 160 -2.08 8.82 3.20
CA GLY A 160 -3.29 7.98 3.13
C GLY A 160 -4.54 8.76 3.53
N ASN A 161 -4.47 9.61 4.56
CA ASN A 161 -5.59 10.46 4.97
C ASN A 161 -5.95 11.50 3.89
N LYS A 162 -4.96 12.11 3.25
CA LYS A 162 -5.17 13.08 2.18
C LYS A 162 -5.78 12.43 0.93
N VAL A 163 -5.28 11.27 0.52
CA VAL A 163 -5.70 10.61 -0.74
C VAL A 163 -7.04 9.90 -0.58
N ASN A 164 -7.25 9.18 0.53
CA ASN A 164 -8.41 8.29 0.68
C ASN A 164 -9.54 8.87 1.54
N GLY A 165 -9.24 9.83 2.44
CA GLY A 165 -10.21 10.37 3.39
C GLY A 165 -10.64 9.43 4.53
N ILE A 166 -10.20 8.17 4.55
CA ILE A 166 -10.61 7.16 5.55
C ILE A 166 -9.61 7.06 6.72
N TYR A 167 -9.69 8.04 7.65
CA TYR A 167 -8.78 8.16 8.80
C TYR A 167 -8.62 6.88 9.63
N PHE A 168 -9.72 6.16 9.86
CA PHE A 168 -9.71 4.96 10.67
C PHE A 168 -8.86 3.85 10.02
N ILE A 169 -9.10 3.55 8.75
CA ILE A 169 -8.37 2.49 8.03
C ILE A 169 -6.90 2.86 7.87
N ASN A 170 -6.59 4.12 7.57
CA ASN A 170 -5.20 4.59 7.49
C ASN A 170 -4.48 4.52 8.84
N THR A 171 -5.19 4.65 9.97
CA THR A 171 -4.60 4.48 11.31
C THR A 171 -4.28 3.02 11.59
N ILE A 172 -5.12 2.07 11.15
CA ILE A 172 -4.81 0.64 11.23
C ILE A 172 -3.61 0.31 10.34
N ALA A 173 -3.58 0.84 9.12
CA ALA A 173 -2.47 0.65 8.20
C ALA A 173 -1.15 1.18 8.77
N TRP A 174 -1.17 2.39 9.34
CA TRP A 174 -0.05 2.97 10.08
C TRP A 174 0.43 2.07 11.22
N PHE A 175 -0.49 1.57 12.04
CA PHE A 175 -0.12 0.67 13.13
C PHE A 175 0.55 -0.61 12.61
N ALA A 176 0.04 -1.16 11.50
CA ALA A 176 0.62 -2.34 10.86
C ALA A 176 2.06 -2.07 10.39
N VAL A 177 2.29 -1.01 9.60
CA VAL A 177 3.66 -0.69 9.13
C VAL A 177 4.60 -0.34 10.28
N SER A 178 4.11 0.36 11.30
CA SER A 178 4.94 0.71 12.46
C SER A 178 5.35 -0.48 13.31
N LYS A 179 4.50 -1.52 13.42
CA LYS A 179 4.81 -2.72 14.19
C LYS A 179 5.59 -3.76 13.40
N PHE A 180 5.27 -3.94 12.12
CA PHE A 180 5.84 -5.02 11.30
C PHE A 180 6.98 -4.57 10.39
N GLY A 181 7.12 -3.27 10.11
CA GLY A 181 8.17 -2.73 9.23
C GLY A 181 9.55 -2.57 9.87
N GLY A 182 9.73 -2.88 11.15
CA GLY A 182 11.02 -2.72 11.84
C GLY A 182 12.13 -3.64 11.30
N SER A 183 11.77 -4.86 10.86
CA SER A 183 12.75 -5.79 10.28
C SER A 183 13.30 -5.27 8.95
N THR A 184 12.41 -4.86 8.05
CA THR A 184 12.76 -4.30 6.74
C THR A 184 13.61 -3.03 6.89
N TRP A 185 13.29 -2.17 7.87
CA TRP A 185 14.08 -0.96 8.15
C TRP A 185 15.54 -1.29 8.48
N ASN A 186 15.75 -2.26 9.35
CA ASN A 186 17.09 -2.65 9.77
C ASN A 186 17.88 -3.33 8.63
N GLU A 187 17.20 -3.99 7.69
CA GLU A 187 17.84 -4.60 6.52
C GLU A 187 18.43 -3.55 5.57
N TYR A 188 17.74 -2.42 5.35
CA TYR A 188 18.23 -1.31 4.53
C TYR A 188 19.32 -0.44 5.18
N ARG A 189 19.61 -0.65 6.47
CA ARG A 189 20.63 0.10 7.23
C ARG A 189 21.82 -0.77 7.65
N LYS A 190 21.90 -1.99 7.13
CA LYS A 190 23.09 -2.86 7.21
C LYS A 190 24.06 -2.52 6.08
#